data_AF-A0A554SP75-F1
#
_entry.id   AF-A0A554SP75-F1
#
_cell.length_a   1.000
_cell.length_b   1.000
_cell.length_c   1.000
_cell.angle_alpha   90.00
_cell.angle_beta   90.00
_cell.angle_gamma   90.00
#
_symmetry.space_group_name_H-M   'P 1'
#
loop_
_entity.id
_entity.type
_entity.pdbx_description
1 polymer ?
#
loop_
_entity_poly.entity_id
_entity_poly.type
_entity_poly.pdbx_seq_one_letter_code
_entity_poly.pdbx_strand_id
1 'polypeptide(L)'
;MAVGRTSRSRSIRAPGTCPTGSRRHAPTARGRACDQPRNVRRLAQTVGGGRLLAHPHLGAGGRRSTPSESGEVDRLPPGRDDGCRAWKTGPVTDWIDAVLDTSLVRGAAELEQTDRGLLIHRLPAHARALADPQLAMVEEQPAGVRVAFRTRADRVVMTAHRTTVEFAGVPPRPDSAYDVVVDGELIERIASTGGDRRVLDPSIGGVETHDGPATVLDIKLSSGEHDVEIWLPHYERLELIGLRADAPVQPLPPRTTWLHYGSSVSQGSNAIHPTDSWPVVSARAAGVDLVNLGFGGSALLDPFVARVMRDTPADVVSVELGINIVNADLMRRRAFGPAVDGFLDTIRDGHPDAPLLVVSSVYCPIHEKTPGPGAFDPEEFAVGRLAFQATGDPEEVAAGRLTLEVVREDLRRIVDRRRADDPHIAYLDGLELFGPVDHEREPLPDRLHPTAAAHRLIGARFADHGLSR
;
A
#
# COMPACT_ATOMS: atom_id res chain seq x y z
N MET A 1 -18.00 60.27 -28.64
CA MET A 1 -17.86 61.10 -29.86
C MET A 1 -16.85 60.38 -30.75
N ALA A 2 -17.14 59.93 -31.98
CA ALA A 2 -17.50 60.68 -33.19
C ALA A 2 -16.33 61.54 -33.73
N VAL A 3 -15.91 61.49 -35.01
CA VAL A 3 -16.34 60.72 -36.20
C VAL A 3 -15.22 60.67 -37.27
N GLY A 4 -15.17 59.62 -38.13
CA GLY A 4 -14.43 59.61 -39.43
C GLY A 4 -13.75 58.25 -39.73
N ARG A 5 -14.01 57.43 -40.78
CA ARG A 5 -14.30 57.60 -42.24
C ARG A 5 -13.10 58.13 -43.05
N THR A 6 -12.73 57.66 -44.25
CA THR A 6 -13.15 56.56 -45.19
C THR A 6 -12.06 56.45 -46.29
N SER A 7 -11.86 55.44 -47.16
CA SER A 7 -12.45 54.10 -47.47
C SER A 7 -11.38 53.30 -48.29
N ARG A 8 -11.56 52.29 -49.18
CA ARG A 8 -12.71 51.70 -49.90
C ARG A 8 -12.41 50.27 -50.41
N SER A 9 -13.48 49.52 -50.68
CA SER A 9 -13.61 48.12 -51.16
C SER A 9 -13.34 47.84 -52.65
N ARG A 10 -13.07 46.56 -53.02
CA ARG A 10 -13.68 45.87 -54.20
C ARG A 10 -13.59 44.33 -54.10
N SER A 11 -14.45 43.62 -54.84
CA SER A 11 -14.55 42.16 -54.94
C SER A 11 -14.85 41.73 -56.39
N ILE A 12 -14.78 40.41 -56.69
CA ILE A 12 -15.40 39.74 -57.86
C ILE A 12 -15.47 38.21 -57.60
N ARG A 13 -16.20 37.44 -58.44
CA ARG A 13 -16.69 36.06 -58.18
C ARG A 13 -16.00 34.95 -59.02
N ALA A 14 -16.29 33.69 -58.65
CA ALA A 14 -16.03 32.41 -59.35
C ALA A 14 -16.85 32.27 -60.69
N PRO A 15 -16.82 31.16 -61.50
CA PRO A 15 -17.20 29.77 -61.08
C PRO A 15 -16.61 28.54 -61.87
N GLY A 16 -17.02 27.32 -61.48
CA GLY A 16 -17.05 26.08 -62.32
C GLY A 16 -15.91 25.05 -62.11
N THR A 17 -16.03 23.74 -62.42
CA THR A 17 -17.19 22.86 -62.76
C THR A 17 -16.77 21.36 -62.67
N CYS A 18 -17.68 20.44 -62.35
CA CYS A 18 -17.54 18.97 -62.59
C CYS A 18 -18.25 18.57 -63.91
N PRO A 19 -17.91 17.43 -64.57
CA PRO A 19 -18.68 16.18 -64.32
C PRO A 19 -18.01 14.80 -64.63
N THR A 20 -18.56 13.74 -64.01
CA THR A 20 -18.78 12.35 -64.51
C THR A 20 -17.66 11.46 -65.08
N GLY A 21 -17.61 10.20 -64.59
CA GLY A 21 -17.06 9.03 -65.29
C GLY A 21 -17.37 7.72 -64.53
N SER A 22 -17.92 6.68 -65.17
CA SER A 22 -18.42 5.48 -64.47
C SER A 22 -18.20 4.16 -65.23
N ARG A 23 -18.06 3.05 -64.48
CA ARG A 23 -18.54 1.69 -64.81
C ARG A 23 -18.39 0.73 -63.62
N ARG A 24 -18.94 -0.48 -63.74
CA ARG A 24 -19.13 -1.49 -62.66
C ARG A 24 -18.47 -2.81 -63.05
N HIS A 25 -18.11 -3.65 -62.08
CA HIS A 25 -18.57 -5.05 -61.94
C HIS A 25 -18.09 -5.68 -60.60
N ALA A 26 -18.69 -6.80 -60.21
CA ALA A 26 -18.54 -7.59 -58.96
C ALA A 26 -19.02 -9.05 -59.27
N PRO A 27 -18.97 -10.07 -58.38
CA PRO A 27 -18.49 -10.17 -56.98
C PRO A 27 -17.09 -10.85 -56.94
N THR A 28 -16.50 -11.45 -55.88
CA THR A 28 -16.88 -12.02 -54.55
C THR A 28 -15.87 -11.56 -53.46
N ALA A 29 -15.78 -12.03 -52.20
CA ALA A 29 -16.40 -13.11 -51.42
C ALA A 29 -16.60 -12.72 -49.93
N ARG A 30 -17.31 -13.53 -49.13
CA ARG A 30 -17.66 -13.21 -47.73
C ARG A 30 -16.58 -13.68 -46.73
N GLY A 31 -15.78 -12.76 -46.22
CA GLY A 31 -15.13 -12.89 -44.90
C GLY A 31 -16.05 -12.37 -43.80
N ARG A 32 -16.13 -13.05 -42.65
CA ARG A 32 -16.92 -12.56 -41.49
C ARG A 32 -16.09 -11.54 -40.71
N ALA A 33 -16.64 -10.37 -40.45
CA ALA A 33 -16.15 -9.54 -39.36
C ALA A 33 -16.56 -10.20 -38.03
N CYS A 34 -15.63 -10.38 -37.11
CA CYS A 34 -15.96 -10.66 -35.72
C CYS A 34 -16.14 -9.31 -35.00
N ASP A 35 -17.33 -9.07 -34.44
CA ASP A 35 -17.55 -7.94 -33.54
C ASP A 35 -16.60 -8.05 -32.34
N GLN A 36 -15.80 -7.02 -32.10
CA GLN A 36 -15.08 -6.90 -30.83
C GLN A 36 -16.08 -6.54 -29.72
N PRO A 37 -16.09 -7.26 -28.58
CA PRO A 37 -17.00 -6.96 -27.48
C PRO A 37 -16.66 -5.59 -26.88
N ARG A 38 -17.68 -4.74 -26.71
CA ARG A 38 -17.56 -3.33 -26.27
C ARG A 38 -17.02 -3.13 -24.83
N ASN A 39 -16.68 -4.21 -24.13
CA ASN A 39 -16.43 -4.19 -22.68
C ASN A 39 -15.01 -3.74 -22.30
N VAL A 40 -14.00 -3.88 -23.17
CA VAL A 40 -12.60 -3.53 -22.87
C VAL A 40 -12.44 -2.05 -22.47
N ARG A 41 -13.20 -1.14 -23.10
CA ARG A 41 -13.17 0.30 -22.78
C ARG A 41 -13.72 0.65 -21.38
N ARG A 42 -14.35 -0.27 -20.66
CA ARG A 42 -14.87 -0.02 -19.30
C ARG A 42 -13.91 -0.41 -18.18
N LEU A 43 -12.90 -1.24 -18.45
CA LEU A 43 -11.91 -1.65 -17.44
C LEU A 43 -10.98 -0.48 -17.02
N ALA A 44 -10.58 0.34 -18.00
CA ALA A 44 -9.60 1.41 -17.82
C ALA A 44 -10.05 2.58 -16.93
N GLN A 45 -11.34 2.67 -16.57
CA GLN A 45 -11.89 3.74 -15.72
C GLN A 45 -12.19 3.32 -14.28
N THR A 46 -12.07 2.02 -13.94
CA THR A 46 -12.46 1.53 -12.61
C THR A 46 -11.24 1.29 -11.70
N VAL A 47 -10.06 1.11 -12.28
CA VAL A 47 -8.77 0.99 -11.53
C VAL A 47 -7.98 2.31 -11.57
N GLY A 48 -8.37 3.25 -12.43
CA GLY A 48 -7.86 4.62 -12.45
C GLY A 48 -8.99 5.64 -12.24
N GLY A 49 -9.24 6.05 -10.99
CA GLY A 49 -10.18 7.13 -10.64
C GLY A 49 -11.60 6.68 -10.26
N GLY A 50 -11.76 6.30 -8.99
CA GLY A 50 -12.96 5.79 -8.34
C GLY A 50 -14.37 6.21 -8.81
N ARG A 51 -15.29 5.22 -8.84
CA ARG A 51 -16.71 5.39 -8.48
C ARG A 51 -17.44 4.05 -8.31
N LEU A 52 -17.98 3.82 -7.10
CA LEU A 52 -19.08 2.88 -6.82
C LEU A 52 -19.96 3.49 -5.73
N LEU A 53 -21.28 3.22 -5.77
CA LEU A 53 -22.28 3.89 -4.93
C LEU A 53 -23.33 2.90 -4.40
N ALA A 54 -23.85 3.24 -3.22
CA ALA A 54 -25.09 2.76 -2.59
C ALA A 54 -25.14 1.30 -2.10
N HIS A 55 -25.23 1.15 -0.77
CA HIS A 55 -25.83 -0.01 -0.10
C HIS A 55 -27.35 -0.06 -0.31
N PRO A 56 -27.96 -1.24 -0.11
CA PRO A 56 -29.27 -1.36 0.52
C PRO A 56 -29.16 -1.96 1.94
N HIS A 57 -29.93 -1.42 2.88
CA HIS A 57 -30.22 -2.06 4.17
C HIS A 57 -31.37 -3.08 4.04
N LEU A 58 -31.64 -3.78 5.16
CA LEU A 58 -32.75 -4.71 5.43
C LEU A 58 -32.54 -6.15 4.93
N GLY A 59 -32.86 -7.19 5.72
CA GLY A 59 -33.39 -7.16 7.09
C GLY A 59 -33.41 -8.53 7.77
N ALA A 60 -33.70 -8.55 9.07
CA ALA A 60 -33.64 -9.75 9.90
C ALA A 60 -34.78 -10.75 9.59
N GLY A 61 -34.46 -12.06 9.59
CA GLY A 61 -35.41 -13.14 9.28
C GLY A 61 -34.94 -14.51 9.76
N GLY A 62 -34.77 -14.69 11.07
CA GLY A 62 -34.30 -15.96 11.64
C GLY A 62 -35.37 -17.04 11.74
N ARG A 63 -34.95 -18.32 11.75
CA ARG A 63 -35.73 -19.46 12.25
C ARG A 63 -34.80 -20.43 12.99
N ARG A 64 -35.21 -20.84 14.19
CA ARG A 64 -34.57 -21.93 14.96
C ARG A 64 -35.18 -23.26 14.54
N SER A 65 -34.36 -24.31 14.50
CA SER A 65 -34.79 -25.71 14.52
C SER A 65 -34.34 -26.35 15.84
N THR A 66 -35.25 -27.00 16.54
CA THR A 66 -34.97 -27.77 17.77
C THR A 66 -34.77 -29.24 17.42
N PRO A 67 -33.91 -29.98 18.14
CA PRO A 67 -33.70 -31.40 17.92
C PRO A 67 -34.89 -32.24 18.42
N SER A 68 -35.03 -33.45 17.88
CA SER A 68 -35.91 -34.51 18.39
C SER A 68 -35.07 -35.62 19.04
N GLU A 69 -35.56 -36.16 20.15
CA GLU A 69 -34.85 -37.15 20.99
C GLU A 69 -35.01 -38.61 20.51
N SER A 70 -34.36 -39.50 21.27
CA SER A 70 -34.66 -40.93 21.50
C SER A 70 -33.95 -42.00 20.67
N GLY A 71 -33.67 -43.12 21.35
CA GLY A 71 -32.97 -44.31 20.88
C GLY A 71 -31.46 -44.32 21.20
N GLU A 72 -30.88 -45.38 21.78
CA GLU A 72 -31.45 -46.46 22.60
C GLU A 72 -30.33 -46.98 23.55
N VAL A 73 -30.67 -47.61 24.68
CA VAL A 73 -29.67 -48.11 25.64
C VAL A 73 -29.40 -49.59 25.40
N ASP A 74 -28.17 -49.91 25.00
CA ASP A 74 -27.69 -51.30 24.95
C ASP A 74 -26.43 -51.49 25.81
N ARG A 75 -26.27 -52.69 26.40
CA ARG A 75 -25.23 -52.99 27.40
C ARG A 75 -24.41 -54.21 26.99
N LEU A 76 -23.09 -54.05 26.92
CA LEU A 76 -22.15 -55.15 26.70
C LEU A 76 -21.20 -55.35 27.91
N PRO A 77 -20.66 -56.57 28.10
CA PRO A 77 -20.13 -57.04 29.39
C PRO A 77 -18.72 -56.54 29.73
N PRO A 78 -18.29 -56.60 31.01
CA PRO A 78 -17.00 -56.07 31.46
C PRO A 78 -15.80 -56.87 30.93
N GLY A 79 -14.87 -56.17 30.28
CA GLY A 79 -13.61 -56.71 29.79
C GLY A 79 -12.41 -56.21 30.60
N ARG A 80 -11.84 -57.11 31.42
CA ARG A 80 -10.46 -57.22 31.93
C ARG A 80 -9.65 -55.94 32.19
N ASP A 81 -9.13 -55.82 33.42
CA ASP A 81 -8.04 -54.92 33.78
C ASP A 81 -6.74 -55.27 33.04
N ASP A 82 -6.40 -54.51 31.98
CA ASP A 82 -5.05 -54.46 31.41
C ASP A 82 -4.39 -53.12 31.81
N GLY A 83 -3.21 -53.23 32.43
CA GLY A 83 -2.70 -52.21 33.35
C GLY A 83 -2.48 -50.81 32.77
N CYS A 84 -2.97 -49.79 33.51
CA CYS A 84 -2.68 -48.38 33.27
C CYS A 84 -1.17 -48.09 33.25
N ARG A 85 -0.59 -48.02 32.05
CA ARG A 85 0.69 -47.34 31.85
C ARG A 85 0.45 -45.85 32.07
N ALA A 86 1.04 -45.30 33.13
CA ALA A 86 0.99 -43.86 33.37
C ALA A 86 1.63 -43.13 32.18
N TRP A 87 0.80 -42.45 31.39
CA TRP A 87 1.25 -41.46 30.44
C TRP A 87 1.99 -40.38 31.23
N LYS A 88 3.30 -40.27 31.03
CA LYS A 88 4.06 -39.12 31.53
C LYS A 88 3.55 -37.89 30.80
N THR A 89 2.62 -37.17 31.42
CA THR A 89 2.34 -35.78 31.07
C THR A 89 3.67 -35.04 31.06
N GLY A 90 3.98 -34.36 29.95
CA GLY A 90 5.08 -33.40 29.93
C GLY A 90 4.85 -32.29 30.97
N PRO A 91 5.86 -31.47 31.26
CA PRO A 91 5.65 -30.26 32.06
C PRO A 91 4.51 -29.45 31.43
N VAL A 92 3.54 -29.05 32.24
CA VAL A 92 2.52 -28.09 31.82
C VAL A 92 3.24 -26.75 31.69
N THR A 93 3.37 -26.25 30.47
CA THR A 93 3.80 -24.88 30.22
C THR A 93 2.68 -23.95 30.67
N ASP A 94 2.90 -23.21 31.74
CA ASP A 94 1.97 -22.16 32.19
C ASP A 94 2.06 -20.97 31.23
N TRP A 95 1.13 -20.92 30.28
CA TRP A 95 1.05 -19.85 29.27
C TRP A 95 0.46 -18.58 29.85
N ILE A 96 1.12 -17.46 29.58
CA ILE A 96 0.67 -16.11 29.92
C ILE A 96 0.10 -15.46 28.65
N ASP A 97 -1.18 -15.08 28.70
CA ASP A 97 -1.81 -14.24 27.67
C ASP A 97 -1.33 -12.79 27.80
N ALA A 98 -0.81 -12.23 26.70
CA ALA A 98 -0.38 -10.85 26.63
C ALA A 98 -1.54 -9.95 26.17
N VAL A 99 -1.71 -8.80 26.85
CA VAL A 99 -2.60 -7.73 26.37
C VAL A 99 -1.92 -7.04 25.20
N LEU A 100 -2.52 -7.12 24.01
CA LEU A 100 -2.05 -6.41 22.82
C LEU A 100 -2.65 -5.00 22.79
N ASP A 101 -1.78 -4.00 22.91
CA ASP A 101 -2.09 -2.58 22.71
C ASP A 101 -0.99 -1.91 21.85
N THR A 102 -1.09 -0.60 21.60
CA THR A 102 -0.13 0.14 20.77
C THR A 102 1.26 0.33 21.41
N SER A 103 1.47 -0.05 22.67
CA SER A 103 2.82 -0.13 23.26
C SER A 103 3.60 -1.37 22.78
N LEU A 104 2.87 -2.45 22.46
CA LEU A 104 3.41 -3.66 21.84
C LEU A 104 3.30 -3.61 20.30
N VAL A 105 2.16 -3.18 19.75
CA VAL A 105 1.92 -3.12 18.29
C VAL A 105 2.41 -1.80 17.72
N ARG A 106 3.73 -1.67 17.55
CA ARG A 106 4.40 -0.44 17.13
C ARG A 106 4.19 -0.14 15.65
N GLY A 107 3.92 1.13 15.34
CA GLY A 107 3.68 1.64 13.99
C GLY A 107 2.19 1.66 13.58
N ALA A 108 1.30 1.09 14.41
CA ALA A 108 -0.15 1.23 14.25
C ALA A 108 -0.65 2.57 14.84
N ALA A 109 -1.70 3.14 14.26
CA ALA A 109 -2.38 4.32 14.79
C ALA A 109 -3.53 3.93 15.74
N GLU A 110 -4.31 2.92 15.37
CA GLU A 110 -5.42 2.36 16.15
C GLU A 110 -5.44 0.83 16.04
N LEU A 111 -5.99 0.17 17.06
CA LEU A 111 -6.34 -1.24 17.04
C LEU A 111 -7.86 -1.36 17.25
N GLU A 112 -8.58 -1.87 16.25
CA GLU A 112 -10.04 -1.99 16.29
C GLU A 112 -10.45 -3.41 16.67
N GLN A 113 -11.23 -3.56 17.74
CA GLN A 113 -11.73 -4.86 18.19
C GLN A 113 -12.87 -5.35 17.28
N THR A 114 -12.61 -6.42 16.54
CA THR A 114 -13.59 -7.13 15.70
C THR A 114 -14.11 -8.39 16.43
N ASP A 115 -15.08 -9.09 15.83
CA ASP A 115 -15.55 -10.41 16.30
C ASP A 115 -14.43 -11.49 16.32
N ARG A 116 -13.30 -11.22 15.66
CA ARG A 116 -12.18 -12.16 15.48
C ARG A 116 -10.94 -11.78 16.30
N GLY A 117 -10.60 -10.50 16.39
CA GLY A 117 -9.36 -10.04 17.02
C GLY A 117 -9.17 -8.52 16.90
N LEU A 118 -7.93 -8.05 17.00
CA LEU A 118 -7.57 -6.65 16.82
C LEU A 118 -7.14 -6.37 15.38
N LEU A 119 -7.99 -5.70 14.62
CA LEU A 119 -7.67 -5.16 13.29
C LEU A 119 -6.69 -3.99 13.44
N ILE A 120 -5.62 -3.99 12.65
CA ILE A 120 -4.60 -2.94 12.65
C ILE A 120 -5.00 -1.84 11.67
N HIS A 121 -5.05 -0.59 12.14
CA HIS A 121 -5.19 0.59 11.29
C HIS A 121 -3.94 1.46 11.34
N ARG A 122 -3.53 1.97 10.17
CA ARG A 122 -2.46 2.97 10.04
C ARG A 122 -2.99 4.40 9.98
N LEU A 123 -4.31 4.59 9.88
CA LEU A 123 -4.98 5.88 10.05
C LEU A 123 -5.99 5.86 11.20
N PRO A 124 -6.11 6.96 11.98
CA PRO A 124 -7.13 7.06 13.01
C PRO A 124 -8.55 7.18 12.42
N ALA A 125 -9.57 6.79 13.17
CA ALA A 125 -10.97 6.68 12.73
C ALA A 125 -11.50 7.94 12.05
N HIS A 126 -11.09 9.14 12.51
CA HIS A 126 -11.50 10.42 11.92
C HIS A 126 -10.95 10.65 10.50
N ALA A 127 -9.82 10.02 10.17
CA ALA A 127 -9.22 10.04 8.83
C ALA A 127 -9.75 8.88 7.98
N ARG A 128 -9.97 7.69 8.57
CA ARG A 128 -10.65 6.55 7.92
C ARG A 128 -12.04 6.94 7.39
N ALA A 129 -12.78 7.75 8.15
CA ALA A 129 -14.08 8.32 7.74
C ALA A 129 -14.04 9.29 6.54
N LEU A 130 -12.84 9.69 6.07
CA LEU A 130 -12.63 10.55 4.89
C LEU A 130 -11.93 9.81 3.73
N ALA A 131 -11.51 8.56 3.95
CA ALA A 131 -10.79 7.76 2.97
C ALA A 131 -11.68 7.36 1.78
N ASP A 132 -11.09 7.29 0.59
CA ASP A 132 -11.71 6.64 -0.56
C ASP A 132 -11.49 5.11 -0.49
N PRO A 133 -12.12 4.30 -1.36
CA PRO A 133 -11.98 2.85 -1.32
C PRO A 133 -10.55 2.32 -1.53
N GLN A 134 -9.66 3.09 -2.16
CA GLN A 134 -8.26 2.71 -2.33
C GLN A 134 -7.48 2.96 -1.05
N LEU A 135 -7.61 4.15 -0.44
CA LEU A 135 -6.93 4.47 0.82
C LEU A 135 -7.42 3.58 1.98
N ALA A 136 -8.72 3.35 2.08
CA ALA A 136 -9.31 2.47 3.09
C ALA A 136 -8.80 1.02 2.98
N MET A 137 -8.53 0.53 1.76
CA MET A 137 -7.95 -0.81 1.56
C MET A 137 -6.48 -0.89 2.00
N VAL A 138 -5.67 0.15 1.77
CA VAL A 138 -4.22 0.09 2.03
C VAL A 138 -3.83 0.53 3.44
N GLU A 139 -4.67 1.28 4.16
CA GLU A 139 -4.35 1.67 5.54
C GLU A 139 -4.54 0.51 6.55
N GLU A 140 -5.49 -0.41 6.31
CA GLU A 140 -5.67 -1.68 7.03
C GLU A 140 -4.53 -2.71 6.80
N GLN A 141 -3.60 -2.43 5.89
CA GLN A 141 -2.45 -3.31 5.59
C GLN A 141 -1.26 -2.86 6.45
N PRO A 142 -0.73 -3.69 7.37
CA PRO A 142 0.15 -3.24 8.46
C PRO A 142 1.62 -3.06 8.04
N ALA A 143 1.85 -2.37 6.90
CA ALA A 143 3.18 -2.06 6.39
C ALA A 143 4.01 -1.24 7.38
N GLY A 144 5.18 -1.76 7.79
CA GLY A 144 6.05 -1.15 8.79
C GLY A 144 5.61 -1.35 10.25
N VAL A 145 4.47 -2.03 10.49
CA VAL A 145 3.99 -2.35 11.83
C VAL A 145 4.65 -3.63 12.33
N ARG A 146 4.88 -3.73 13.65
CA ARG A 146 5.51 -4.87 14.31
C ARG A 146 4.98 -5.09 15.72
N VAL A 147 4.93 -6.34 16.16
CA VAL A 147 4.67 -6.68 17.58
C VAL A 147 6.03 -6.76 18.28
N ALA A 148 6.31 -5.82 19.18
CA ALA A 148 7.62 -5.57 19.76
C ALA A 148 7.60 -5.62 21.30
N PHE A 149 8.39 -6.51 21.90
CA PHE A 149 8.40 -6.74 23.34
C PHE A 149 9.73 -7.30 23.85
N ARG A 150 10.03 -7.05 25.13
CA ARG A 150 11.06 -7.74 25.90
C ARG A 150 10.45 -8.94 26.59
N THR A 151 11.15 -10.08 26.60
CA THR A 151 10.73 -11.24 27.39
C THR A 151 11.90 -12.11 27.84
N ARG A 152 11.62 -13.02 28.77
CA ARG A 152 12.51 -14.12 29.20
C ARG A 152 11.96 -15.50 28.81
N ALA A 153 10.98 -15.52 27.90
CA ALA A 153 10.34 -16.73 27.41
C ALA A 153 11.33 -17.57 26.58
N ASP A 154 11.25 -18.89 26.71
CA ASP A 154 11.87 -19.82 25.75
C ASP A 154 10.94 -20.02 24.53
N ARG A 155 9.64 -19.70 24.67
CA ARG A 155 8.64 -19.91 23.62
C ARG A 155 7.56 -18.84 23.59
N VAL A 156 7.25 -18.36 22.38
CA VAL A 156 6.19 -17.37 22.11
C VAL A 156 5.27 -17.89 21.02
N VAL A 157 3.95 -17.81 21.24
CA VAL A 157 2.93 -18.17 20.26
C VAL A 157 2.11 -16.94 19.91
N MET A 158 2.07 -16.56 18.64
CA MET A 158 1.19 -15.50 18.14
C MET A 158 0.18 -16.09 17.15
N THR A 159 -1.09 -15.75 17.32
CA THR A 159 -2.17 -16.13 16.39
C THR A 159 -2.66 -14.88 15.66
N ALA A 160 -2.72 -14.94 14.34
CA ALA A 160 -3.19 -13.83 13.50
C ALA A 160 -3.98 -14.35 12.30
N HIS A 161 -4.89 -13.52 11.78
CA HIS A 161 -5.75 -13.87 10.65
C HIS A 161 -5.68 -12.79 9.59
N ARG A 162 -5.22 -13.17 8.40
CA ARG A 162 -5.12 -12.25 7.26
C ARG A 162 -6.39 -12.23 6.42
N THR A 163 -6.58 -11.18 5.65
CA THR A 163 -7.48 -11.15 4.50
C THR A 163 -6.70 -10.73 3.26
N THR A 164 -6.59 -11.62 2.27
CA THR A 164 -5.96 -11.33 0.97
C THR A 164 -6.98 -10.85 -0.05
N VAL A 165 -6.51 -10.12 -1.05
CA VAL A 165 -7.32 -9.58 -2.16
C VAL A 165 -6.74 -10.09 -3.48
N GLU A 166 -7.58 -10.76 -4.27
CA GLU A 166 -7.22 -11.38 -5.54
C GLU A 166 -8.15 -10.89 -6.67
N PHE A 167 -7.70 -11.00 -7.92
CA PHE A 167 -8.49 -10.64 -9.09
C PHE A 167 -8.74 -11.86 -9.97
N ALA A 168 -9.99 -12.09 -10.35
CA ALA A 168 -10.37 -13.22 -11.19
C ALA A 168 -9.59 -13.23 -12.52
N GLY A 169 -8.91 -14.34 -12.80
CA GLY A 169 -8.07 -14.51 -14.00
C GLY A 169 -6.64 -13.97 -13.90
N VAL A 170 -6.28 -13.30 -12.79
CA VAL A 170 -4.88 -12.89 -12.51
C VAL A 170 -4.25 -13.93 -11.57
N PRO A 171 -2.98 -14.32 -11.77
CA PRO A 171 -2.28 -15.15 -10.79
C PRO A 171 -2.27 -14.49 -9.40
N PRO A 172 -2.47 -15.25 -8.30
CA PRO A 172 -2.39 -14.68 -6.96
C PRO A 172 -0.98 -14.15 -6.69
N ARG A 173 -0.89 -13.12 -5.84
CA ARG A 173 0.42 -12.68 -5.32
C ARG A 173 1.02 -13.80 -4.46
N PRO A 174 2.35 -13.93 -4.40
CA PRO A 174 3.00 -14.79 -3.42
C PRO A 174 2.55 -14.46 -1.99
N ASP A 175 2.52 -15.48 -1.13
CA ASP A 175 2.26 -15.28 0.30
C ASP A 175 3.33 -14.40 0.93
N SER A 176 2.89 -13.52 1.86
CA SER A 176 3.79 -12.70 2.65
C SER A 176 4.46 -13.51 3.77
N ALA A 177 5.30 -12.87 4.55
CA ALA A 177 5.92 -13.47 5.73
C ALA A 177 5.83 -12.55 6.94
N TYR A 178 5.81 -13.17 8.13
CA TYR A 178 6.23 -12.54 9.36
C TYR A 178 7.75 -12.72 9.49
N ASP A 179 8.48 -11.62 9.67
CA ASP A 179 9.92 -11.65 9.92
C ASP A 179 10.14 -11.54 11.43
N VAL A 180 10.74 -12.56 12.05
CA VAL A 180 11.03 -12.59 13.48
C VAL A 180 12.45 -12.09 13.72
N VAL A 181 12.56 -10.92 14.33
CA VAL A 181 13.82 -10.29 14.71
C VAL A 181 14.02 -10.43 16.23
N VAL A 182 15.22 -10.82 16.66
CA VAL A 182 15.61 -10.95 18.06
C VAL A 182 16.95 -10.24 18.27
N ASP A 183 17.01 -9.34 19.25
CA ASP A 183 18.17 -8.50 19.59
C ASP A 183 18.76 -7.74 18.38
N GLY A 184 17.92 -7.44 17.38
CA GLY A 184 18.27 -6.77 16.13
C GLY A 184 18.51 -7.71 14.93
N GLU A 185 18.80 -8.99 15.17
CA GLU A 185 19.10 -9.98 14.14
C GLU A 185 17.85 -10.73 13.66
N LEU A 186 17.78 -11.05 12.36
CA LEU A 186 16.67 -11.83 11.80
C LEU A 186 16.90 -13.33 12.04
N ILE A 187 16.07 -13.96 12.88
CA ILE A 187 16.23 -15.38 13.25
C ILE A 187 15.31 -16.33 12.47
N GLU A 188 14.11 -15.89 12.09
CA GLU A 188 13.11 -16.75 11.46
C GLU A 188 12.23 -15.96 10.48
N ARG A 189 11.71 -16.66 9.45
CA ARG A 189 10.70 -16.15 8.52
C ARG A 189 9.56 -17.16 8.44
N ILE A 190 8.36 -16.75 8.89
CA ILE A 190 7.18 -17.61 8.94
C ILE A 190 6.21 -17.16 7.86
N ALA A 191 5.84 -18.04 6.93
CA ALA A 191 4.94 -17.71 5.84
C ALA A 191 3.52 -17.40 6.36
N SER A 192 2.99 -16.23 5.98
CA SER A 192 1.60 -15.87 6.27
C SER A 192 0.68 -16.72 5.40
N THR A 193 -0.09 -17.59 6.03
CA THR A 193 -0.77 -18.71 5.38
C THR A 193 -2.14 -18.97 6.01
N GLY A 194 -3.08 -19.49 5.22
CA GLY A 194 -4.50 -19.48 5.58
C GLY A 194 -5.09 -18.07 5.44
N GLY A 195 -5.97 -17.71 6.37
CA GLY A 195 -6.76 -16.47 6.33
C GLY A 195 -7.86 -16.46 5.27
N ASP A 196 -8.61 -15.36 5.20
CA ASP A 196 -9.70 -15.20 4.25
C ASP A 196 -9.18 -14.71 2.89
N ARG A 197 -9.79 -15.18 1.80
CA ARG A 197 -9.41 -14.83 0.42
C ARG A 197 -10.58 -14.16 -0.28
N ARG A 198 -10.43 -12.88 -0.63
CA ARG A 198 -11.45 -12.09 -1.33
C ARG A 198 -11.13 -11.97 -2.82
N VAL A 199 -11.89 -12.67 -3.65
CA VAL A 199 -11.74 -12.67 -5.11
C VAL A 199 -12.67 -11.62 -5.71
N LEU A 200 -12.08 -10.58 -6.32
CA LEU A 200 -12.80 -9.57 -7.09
C LEU A 200 -12.94 -10.05 -8.53
N ASP A 201 -14.15 -10.07 -9.08
CA ASP A 201 -14.38 -10.25 -10.51
C ASP A 201 -14.87 -8.93 -11.15
N PRO A 202 -13.99 -8.19 -11.84
CA PRO A 202 -14.34 -6.94 -12.52
C PRO A 202 -15.35 -7.09 -13.66
N SER A 203 -15.61 -8.31 -14.15
CA SER A 203 -16.52 -8.57 -15.26
C SER A 203 -17.99 -8.66 -14.83
N ILE A 204 -18.25 -9.12 -13.59
CA ILE A 204 -19.59 -9.17 -12.97
C ILE A 204 -19.78 -8.14 -11.85
N GLY A 205 -18.71 -7.50 -11.37
CA GLY A 205 -18.75 -6.51 -10.29
C GLY A 205 -18.96 -7.14 -8.90
N GLY A 206 -18.66 -8.42 -8.75
CA GLY A 206 -18.84 -9.20 -7.52
C GLY A 206 -17.55 -9.36 -6.72
N VAL A 207 -17.72 -9.69 -5.44
CA VAL A 207 -16.65 -10.17 -4.56
C VAL A 207 -17.08 -11.52 -4.00
N GLU A 208 -16.32 -12.57 -4.29
CA GLU A 208 -16.44 -13.85 -3.61
C GLU A 208 -15.47 -13.87 -2.41
N THR A 209 -15.91 -14.39 -1.27
CA THR A 209 -15.08 -14.55 -0.08
C THR A 209 -14.98 -16.03 0.27
N HIS A 210 -13.77 -16.51 0.49
CA HIS A 210 -13.50 -17.85 0.97
C HIS A 210 -12.80 -17.76 2.32
N ASP A 211 -13.43 -18.29 3.37
CA ASP A 211 -12.88 -18.28 4.72
C ASP A 211 -11.72 -19.30 4.83
N GLY A 212 -10.74 -19.01 5.68
CA GLY A 212 -9.61 -19.90 5.95
C GLY A 212 -9.19 -19.93 7.42
N PRO A 213 -8.31 -20.86 7.83
CA PRO A 213 -7.83 -20.92 9.21
C PRO A 213 -6.86 -19.78 9.51
N ALA A 214 -6.84 -19.31 10.76
CA ALA A 214 -5.84 -18.37 11.24
C ALA A 214 -4.41 -18.96 11.17
N THR A 215 -3.42 -18.10 10.95
CA THR A 215 -2.00 -18.46 11.07
C THR A 215 -1.63 -18.54 12.55
N VAL A 216 -0.90 -19.59 12.95
CA VAL A 216 -0.30 -19.72 14.29
C VAL A 216 1.22 -19.76 14.12
N LEU A 217 1.90 -18.78 14.68
CA LEU A 217 3.35 -18.69 14.75
C LEU A 217 3.81 -19.36 16.05
N ASP A 218 4.73 -20.31 15.99
CA ASP A 218 5.27 -21.04 17.16
C ASP A 218 6.78 -20.76 17.30
N ILE A 219 7.09 -19.56 17.79
CA ILE A 219 8.43 -18.98 17.83
C ILE A 219 9.19 -19.55 19.02
N LYS A 220 10.43 -19.98 18.77
CA LYS A 220 11.35 -20.49 19.80
C LYS A 220 12.49 -19.52 19.98
N LEU A 221 12.72 -19.15 21.23
CA LEU A 221 13.79 -18.25 21.65
C LEU A 221 14.91 -19.06 22.32
N SER A 222 16.10 -18.46 22.43
CA SER A 222 17.13 -18.95 23.34
C SER A 222 16.80 -18.58 24.78
N SER A 223 17.28 -19.38 25.73
CA SER A 223 17.11 -19.07 27.16
C SER A 223 17.94 -17.85 27.54
N GLY A 224 17.27 -16.74 27.83
CA GLY A 224 17.92 -15.46 28.05
C GLY A 224 16.96 -14.37 28.53
N GLU A 225 17.24 -13.15 28.10
CA GLU A 225 16.29 -12.03 28.05
C GLU A 225 16.53 -11.34 26.72
N HIS A 226 15.46 -11.17 25.95
CA HIS A 226 15.52 -10.88 24.52
C HIS A 226 14.55 -9.76 24.15
N ASP A 227 15.01 -8.85 23.28
CA ASP A 227 14.17 -7.88 22.60
C ASP A 227 13.68 -8.48 21.27
N VAL A 228 12.39 -8.78 21.21
CA VAL A 228 11.74 -9.47 20.09
C VAL A 228 10.90 -8.47 19.28
N GLU A 229 11.05 -8.47 17.95
CA GLU A 229 10.20 -7.71 17.03
C GLU A 229 9.68 -8.63 15.90
N ILE A 230 8.38 -8.91 15.92
CA ILE A 230 7.69 -9.66 14.87
C ILE A 230 7.12 -8.65 13.85
N TRP A 231 7.81 -8.48 12.73
CA TRP A 231 7.41 -7.56 11.65
C TRP A 231 6.30 -8.18 10.80
N LEU A 232 5.25 -7.39 10.51
CA LEU A 232 3.99 -7.90 9.98
C LEU A 232 3.89 -7.80 8.43
N PRO A 233 3.16 -8.74 7.77
CA PRO A 233 2.83 -8.69 6.36
C PRO A 233 2.32 -7.34 5.84
N HIS A 234 2.92 -6.79 4.78
CA HIS A 234 2.76 -5.37 4.41
C HIS A 234 1.75 -5.07 3.27
N TYR A 235 1.07 -6.10 2.75
CA TYR A 235 0.13 -5.99 1.62
C TYR A 235 -1.16 -6.83 1.75
N GLU A 236 -1.46 -7.30 2.97
CA GLU A 236 -2.67 -8.03 3.32
C GLU A 236 -3.30 -7.39 4.57
N ARG A 237 -4.62 -7.36 4.68
CA ARG A 237 -5.31 -6.88 5.89
C ARG A 237 -5.05 -7.88 7.01
N LEU A 238 -4.83 -7.44 8.26
CA LEU A 238 -4.46 -8.33 9.34
C LEU A 238 -5.21 -8.06 10.66
N GLU A 239 -5.70 -9.14 11.27
CA GLU A 239 -6.31 -9.16 12.60
C GLU A 239 -5.43 -9.99 13.55
N LEU A 240 -4.93 -9.38 14.63
CA LEU A 240 -4.20 -10.09 15.68
C LEU A 240 -5.19 -10.75 16.65
N ILE A 241 -5.18 -12.08 16.73
CA ILE A 241 -6.10 -12.84 17.59
C ILE A 241 -5.56 -12.95 19.02
N GLY A 242 -4.23 -13.05 19.17
CA GLY A 242 -3.60 -13.06 20.50
C GLY A 242 -2.11 -13.37 20.47
N LEU A 243 -1.46 -13.08 21.59
CA LEU A 243 -0.04 -13.34 21.84
C LEU A 243 0.08 -14.05 23.20
N ARG A 244 0.80 -15.17 23.24
CA ARG A 244 1.03 -15.98 24.45
C ARG A 244 2.50 -16.29 24.61
N ALA A 245 3.01 -16.33 25.83
CA ALA A 245 4.41 -16.68 26.11
C ALA A 245 4.53 -17.51 27.39
N ASP A 246 5.64 -18.26 27.55
CA ASP A 246 5.94 -19.01 28.78
C ASP A 246 6.70 -18.21 29.85
N ALA A 247 6.94 -16.92 29.59
CA ALA A 247 7.29 -15.90 30.57
C ALA A 247 6.59 -14.56 30.22
N PRO A 248 6.52 -13.58 31.14
CA PRO A 248 5.89 -12.29 30.85
C PRO A 248 6.55 -11.57 29.67
N VAL A 249 5.73 -10.90 28.86
CA VAL A 249 6.18 -9.92 27.86
C VAL A 249 6.02 -8.50 28.43
N GLN A 250 6.91 -7.60 28.05
CA GLN A 250 6.90 -6.20 28.45
C GLN A 250 7.14 -5.31 27.21
N PRO A 251 6.57 -4.09 27.13
CA PRO A 251 6.90 -3.18 26.05
C PRO A 251 8.40 -2.85 26.02
N LEU A 252 8.99 -2.76 24.83
CA LEU A 252 10.35 -2.23 24.67
C LEU A 252 10.43 -0.77 25.16
N PRO A 253 11.61 -0.22 25.46
CA PRO A 253 11.77 1.24 25.56
C PRO A 253 11.38 1.92 24.23
N PRO A 254 10.89 3.17 24.24
CA PRO A 254 10.71 3.95 23.02
C PRO A 254 12.07 4.30 22.40
N ARG A 255 12.13 4.39 21.06
CA ARG A 255 13.28 4.94 20.32
C ARG A 255 12.88 6.26 19.65
N THR A 256 13.86 6.95 19.07
CA THR A 256 13.63 8.07 18.15
C THR A 256 12.60 7.65 17.10
N THR A 257 11.49 8.37 17.00
CA THR A 257 10.36 8.02 16.14
C THR A 257 10.49 8.71 14.79
N TRP A 258 10.58 7.92 13.72
CA TRP A 258 10.56 8.43 12.36
C TRP A 258 9.19 8.21 11.72
N LEU A 259 8.52 9.32 11.44
CA LEU A 259 7.25 9.37 10.72
C LEU A 259 7.50 9.55 9.21
N HIS A 260 7.03 8.61 8.41
CA HIS A 260 7.18 8.63 6.97
C HIS A 260 5.83 8.60 6.24
N TYR A 261 5.61 9.48 5.26
CA TYR A 261 4.49 9.41 4.31
C TYR A 261 5.02 9.20 2.90
N GLY A 262 4.31 8.38 2.09
CA GLY A 262 4.75 8.10 0.74
C GLY A 262 3.84 7.15 -0.03
N SER A 263 4.31 6.69 -1.19
CA SER A 263 3.54 5.94 -2.18
C SER A 263 3.48 4.42 -1.93
N SER A 264 3.05 3.67 -2.96
CA SER A 264 3.19 2.21 -3.04
C SER A 264 4.63 1.73 -2.85
N VAL A 265 5.62 2.55 -3.18
CA VAL A 265 7.05 2.25 -2.94
C VAL A 265 7.35 2.28 -1.44
N SER A 266 6.88 3.30 -0.72
CA SER A 266 6.98 3.39 0.75
C SER A 266 6.17 2.34 1.49
N GLN A 267 5.07 1.85 0.91
CA GLN A 267 4.37 0.68 1.45
C GLN A 267 5.17 -0.64 1.28
N GLY A 268 6.16 -0.68 0.39
CA GLY A 268 6.97 -1.87 0.11
C GLY A 268 6.48 -2.69 -1.09
N SER A 269 5.74 -2.13 -2.04
CA SER A 269 5.27 -2.89 -3.21
C SER A 269 6.44 -3.51 -3.99
N ASN A 270 6.36 -4.83 -4.23
CA ASN A 270 7.41 -5.70 -4.80
C ASN A 270 8.65 -5.96 -3.89
N ALA A 271 8.60 -5.57 -2.60
CA ALA A 271 9.40 -6.24 -1.57
C ALA A 271 8.81 -7.64 -1.28
N ILE A 272 9.66 -8.59 -0.89
CA ILE A 272 9.23 -9.98 -0.64
C ILE A 272 8.81 -10.15 0.81
N HIS A 273 9.66 -9.69 1.74
CA HIS A 273 9.46 -9.78 3.17
C HIS A 273 9.31 -8.39 3.80
N PRO A 274 8.61 -8.22 4.94
CA PRO A 274 8.40 -6.90 5.53
C PRO A 274 9.71 -6.18 5.88
N THR A 275 10.76 -6.90 6.33
CA THR A 275 12.06 -6.27 6.61
C THR A 275 12.92 -5.98 5.36
N ASP A 276 12.49 -6.38 4.17
CA ASP A 276 13.10 -5.96 2.90
C ASP A 276 12.52 -4.63 2.36
N SER A 277 11.37 -4.17 2.87
CA SER A 277 10.75 -2.92 2.42
C SER A 277 11.61 -1.71 2.78
N TRP A 278 11.78 -0.75 1.86
CA TRP A 278 12.82 0.27 2.01
C TRP A 278 12.74 1.09 3.32
N PRO A 279 11.57 1.50 3.86
CA PRO A 279 11.53 2.21 5.13
C PRO A 279 11.91 1.32 6.32
N VAL A 280 11.61 0.02 6.28
CA VAL A 280 12.00 -0.91 7.36
C VAL A 280 13.52 -1.17 7.32
N VAL A 281 14.11 -1.30 6.12
CA VAL A 281 15.57 -1.34 5.94
C VAL A 281 16.22 -0.09 6.53
N SER A 282 15.72 1.11 6.17
CA SER A 282 16.23 2.38 6.71
C SER A 282 16.10 2.46 8.23
N ALA A 283 14.93 2.10 8.77
CA ALA A 283 14.64 2.22 10.20
C ALA A 283 15.49 1.27 11.05
N ARG A 284 15.67 0.02 10.60
CA ARG A 284 16.56 -0.95 11.25
C ARG A 284 18.03 -0.52 11.17
N ALA A 285 18.47 0.04 10.05
CA ALA A 285 19.84 0.54 9.90
C ALA A 285 20.14 1.77 10.78
N ALA A 286 19.17 2.67 10.96
CA ALA A 286 19.30 3.86 11.80
C ALA A 286 18.92 3.64 13.29
N GLY A 287 18.36 2.48 13.65
CA GLY A 287 17.91 2.17 15.01
C GLY A 287 16.67 2.97 15.47
N VAL A 288 15.84 3.44 14.54
CA VAL A 288 14.68 4.30 14.81
C VAL A 288 13.37 3.52 14.80
N ASP A 289 12.37 3.97 15.58
CA ASP A 289 11.03 3.39 15.54
C ASP A 289 10.22 4.00 14.39
N LEU A 290 9.92 3.18 13.38
CA LEU A 290 9.17 3.59 12.19
C LEU A 290 7.65 3.69 12.46
N VAL A 291 7.05 4.79 11.99
CA VAL A 291 5.62 4.94 11.69
C VAL A 291 5.48 5.17 10.18
N ASN A 292 4.96 4.18 9.46
CA ASN A 292 4.90 4.20 8.00
C ASN A 292 3.48 4.51 7.49
N LEU A 293 3.26 5.71 7.01
CA LEU A 293 2.08 6.17 6.28
C LEU A 293 2.28 6.08 4.74
N GLY A 294 3.06 5.08 4.29
CA GLY A 294 3.16 4.70 2.89
C GLY A 294 1.86 4.04 2.41
N PHE A 295 1.14 4.68 1.48
CA PHE A 295 -0.17 4.23 1.03
C PHE A 295 -0.22 4.06 -0.49
N GLY A 296 -0.37 2.81 -0.95
CA GLY A 296 -0.40 2.45 -2.36
C GLY A 296 -1.47 3.21 -3.14
N GLY A 297 -1.05 3.95 -4.17
CA GLY A 297 -1.94 4.76 -5.01
C GLY A 297 -2.48 6.03 -4.35
N SER A 298 -2.21 6.25 -3.06
CA SER A 298 -2.89 7.23 -2.20
C SER A 298 -1.96 8.32 -1.64
N ALA A 299 -0.73 8.44 -2.16
CA ALA A 299 0.16 9.57 -1.85
C ALA A 299 -0.23 10.84 -2.63
N LEU A 300 -1.41 11.39 -2.32
CA LEU A 300 -2.11 12.41 -3.13
C LEU A 300 -2.16 13.82 -2.50
N LEU A 301 -1.41 14.07 -1.42
CA LEU A 301 -1.41 15.32 -0.62
C LEU A 301 -2.74 15.60 0.10
N ASP A 302 -3.43 14.55 0.56
CA ASP A 302 -4.70 14.66 1.29
C ASP A 302 -4.57 15.51 2.57
N PRO A 303 -5.30 16.65 2.70
CA PRO A 303 -5.18 17.53 3.86
C PRO A 303 -5.61 16.90 5.19
N PHE A 304 -6.33 15.76 5.17
CA PHE A 304 -6.62 15.01 6.39
C PHE A 304 -5.45 14.11 6.81
N VAL A 305 -4.70 13.52 5.88
CA VAL A 305 -3.45 12.80 6.19
C VAL A 305 -2.39 13.77 6.71
N ALA A 306 -2.32 14.99 6.16
CA ALA A 306 -1.45 16.05 6.69
C ALA A 306 -1.74 16.35 8.18
N ARG A 307 -3.02 16.36 8.59
CA ARG A 307 -3.42 16.52 10.00
C ARG A 307 -3.10 15.28 10.85
N VAL A 308 -3.24 14.07 10.30
CA VAL A 308 -2.76 12.85 10.98
C VAL A 308 -1.25 12.94 11.23
N MET A 309 -0.46 13.40 10.25
CA MET A 309 0.98 13.59 10.44
C MET A 309 1.29 14.63 11.51
N ARG A 310 0.61 15.79 11.48
CA ARG A 310 0.72 16.84 12.50
C ARG A 310 0.42 16.34 13.92
N ASP A 311 -0.62 15.51 14.07
CA ASP A 311 -1.10 15.04 15.37
C ASP A 311 -0.39 13.75 15.83
N THR A 312 0.43 13.13 14.98
CA THR A 312 1.25 11.94 15.30
C THR A 312 2.62 12.37 15.86
N PRO A 313 3.02 11.97 17.08
CA PRO A 313 4.33 12.27 17.62
C PRO A 313 5.46 11.69 16.75
N ALA A 314 6.49 12.50 16.49
CA ALA A 314 7.67 12.12 15.72
C ALA A 314 8.87 13.00 16.11
N ASP A 315 10.07 12.43 16.06
CA ASP A 315 11.33 13.17 16.22
C ASP A 315 11.91 13.57 14.85
N VAL A 316 11.60 12.80 13.80
CA VAL A 316 11.98 13.05 12.40
C VAL A 316 10.78 12.78 11.50
N VAL A 317 10.55 13.65 10.51
CA VAL A 317 9.44 13.51 9.54
C VAL A 317 9.98 13.47 8.11
N SER A 318 9.45 12.59 7.24
CA SER A 318 9.74 12.66 5.80
C SER A 318 8.53 12.36 4.91
N VAL A 319 8.49 13.02 3.75
CA VAL A 319 7.39 12.94 2.77
C VAL A 319 7.94 12.58 1.40
N GLU A 320 7.55 11.43 0.85
CA GLU A 320 7.85 11.00 -0.52
C GLU A 320 6.72 11.41 -1.46
N LEU A 321 7.02 12.34 -2.38
CA LEU A 321 6.01 13.03 -3.19
C LEU A 321 6.30 12.91 -4.69
N GLY A 322 5.25 12.55 -5.45
CA GLY A 322 5.24 12.67 -6.92
C GLY A 322 4.46 11.57 -7.63
N ILE A 323 4.89 10.32 -7.46
CA ILE A 323 4.49 9.22 -8.35
C ILE A 323 2.98 8.99 -8.40
N ASN A 324 2.25 9.03 -7.29
CA ASN A 324 0.80 8.85 -7.31
C ASN A 324 0.06 10.08 -7.87
N ILE A 325 0.54 11.30 -7.63
CA ILE A 325 -0.01 12.54 -8.20
C ILE A 325 0.14 12.55 -9.73
N VAL A 326 1.31 12.14 -10.24
CA VAL A 326 1.59 12.02 -11.68
C VAL A 326 0.78 10.87 -12.29
N ASN A 327 0.82 9.68 -11.69
CA ASN A 327 0.11 8.49 -12.18
C ASN A 327 -1.42 8.67 -12.23
N ALA A 328 -2.00 9.43 -11.29
CA ALA A 328 -3.44 9.73 -11.28
C ALA A 328 -3.84 10.91 -12.19
N ASP A 329 -2.89 11.62 -12.80
CA ASP A 329 -3.11 12.92 -13.48
C ASP A 329 -3.81 13.97 -12.59
N LEU A 330 -3.67 13.83 -11.27
CA LEU A 330 -4.57 14.40 -10.25
C LEU A 330 -4.75 15.92 -10.35
N MET A 331 -3.69 16.63 -10.74
CA MET A 331 -3.67 18.09 -10.76
C MET A 331 -2.72 18.64 -11.82
N ARG A 332 -2.72 19.97 -11.96
CA ARG A 332 -1.81 20.72 -12.85
C ARG A 332 -0.79 21.48 -12.02
N ARG A 333 0.37 21.81 -12.61
CA ARG A 333 1.51 22.48 -11.96
C ARG A 333 1.13 23.73 -11.13
N ARG A 334 0.13 24.48 -11.60
CA ARG A 334 -0.44 25.67 -10.93
C ARG A 334 -1.13 25.40 -9.58
N ALA A 335 -1.61 24.17 -9.35
CA ALA A 335 -2.22 23.73 -8.09
C ALA A 335 -1.21 22.95 -7.21
N PHE A 336 -0.26 22.24 -7.82
CA PHE A 336 0.74 21.42 -7.13
C PHE A 336 1.54 22.20 -6.07
N GLY A 337 2.14 23.35 -6.45
CA GLY A 337 2.92 24.15 -5.51
C GLY A 337 2.16 24.55 -4.24
N PRO A 338 0.98 25.21 -4.35
CA PRO A 338 0.13 25.52 -3.20
C PRO A 338 -0.37 24.30 -2.40
N ALA A 339 -0.58 23.14 -3.04
CA ALA A 339 -0.99 21.92 -2.35
C ALA A 339 0.15 21.33 -1.51
N VAL A 340 1.37 21.25 -2.06
CA VAL A 340 2.59 20.88 -1.31
C VAL A 340 2.83 21.87 -0.17
N ASP A 341 2.71 23.18 -0.44
CA ASP A 341 2.92 24.20 0.59
C ASP A 341 1.96 24.02 1.77
N GLY A 342 0.65 23.92 1.54
CA GLY A 342 -0.33 23.72 2.62
C GLY A 342 -0.19 22.38 3.36
N PHE A 343 0.31 21.33 2.69
CA PHE A 343 0.60 20.04 3.32
C PHE A 343 1.81 20.14 4.27
N LEU A 344 2.89 20.80 3.84
CA LEU A 344 4.08 21.06 4.67
C LEU A 344 3.78 22.01 5.84
N ASP A 345 2.97 23.05 5.61
CA ASP A 345 2.54 23.97 6.66
C ASP A 345 1.71 23.23 7.74
N THR A 346 0.78 22.37 7.32
CA THR A 346 -0.03 21.56 8.25
C THR A 346 0.85 20.62 9.08
N ILE A 347 1.93 20.06 8.53
CA ILE A 347 2.90 19.26 9.30
C ILE A 347 3.65 20.15 10.31
N ARG A 348 4.11 21.33 9.88
CA ARG A 348 4.86 22.28 10.72
C ARG A 348 4.05 22.83 11.90
N ASP A 349 2.73 22.91 11.80
CA ASP A 349 1.83 23.26 12.92
C ASP A 349 1.99 22.33 14.15
N GLY A 350 2.44 21.08 13.94
CA GLY A 350 2.68 20.08 15.00
C GLY A 350 4.16 19.76 15.21
N HIS A 351 4.98 19.90 14.16
CA HIS A 351 6.39 19.56 14.12
C HIS A 351 7.25 20.79 13.79
N PRO A 352 7.30 21.83 14.64
CA PRO A 352 7.96 23.10 14.30
C PRO A 352 9.46 22.94 14.06
N ASP A 353 10.17 22.30 14.99
CA ASP A 353 11.65 22.22 15.00
C ASP A 353 12.21 20.86 14.53
N ALA A 354 11.34 19.86 14.29
CA ALA A 354 11.78 18.52 13.88
C ALA A 354 12.37 18.53 12.45
N PRO A 355 13.40 17.73 12.14
CA PRO A 355 13.89 17.57 10.78
C PRO A 355 12.78 17.09 9.84
N LEU A 356 12.52 17.85 8.76
CA LEU A 356 11.49 17.56 7.77
C LEU A 356 12.14 17.34 6.39
N LEU A 357 12.18 16.09 5.95
CA LEU A 357 12.80 15.72 4.68
C LEU A 357 11.74 15.54 3.57
N VAL A 358 11.74 16.47 2.62
CA VAL A 358 10.95 16.36 1.40
C VAL A 358 11.73 15.55 0.37
N VAL A 359 11.21 14.38 0.05
CA VAL A 359 11.80 13.43 -0.89
C VAL A 359 10.97 13.44 -2.16
N SER A 360 11.59 13.62 -3.33
CA SER A 360 10.89 13.36 -4.59
C SER A 360 10.85 11.85 -4.87
N SER A 361 9.84 11.36 -5.58
CA SER A 361 9.82 9.96 -6.02
C SER A 361 11.08 9.54 -6.80
N VAL A 362 11.46 8.27 -6.62
CA VAL A 362 12.58 7.61 -7.32
C VAL A 362 12.37 7.55 -8.84
N TYR A 363 13.43 7.20 -9.59
CA TYR A 363 13.37 7.08 -11.05
C TYR A 363 12.32 6.06 -11.51
N CYS A 364 11.42 6.47 -12.40
CA CYS A 364 10.38 5.62 -12.96
C CYS A 364 10.19 5.95 -14.46
N PRO A 365 10.76 5.15 -15.38
CA PRO A 365 10.90 5.51 -16.81
C PRO A 365 9.61 5.97 -17.48
N ILE A 366 8.48 5.33 -17.15
CA ILE A 366 7.18 5.65 -17.75
C ILE A 366 6.68 7.05 -17.38
N HIS A 367 7.15 7.65 -16.28
CA HIS A 367 6.66 8.93 -15.77
C HIS A 367 7.71 10.04 -15.66
N GLU A 368 8.95 9.82 -16.11
CA GLU A 368 9.98 10.87 -16.22
C GLU A 368 9.51 12.04 -17.09
N LYS A 369 9.01 11.73 -18.29
CA LYS A 369 8.66 12.69 -19.36
C LYS A 369 7.23 12.56 -19.89
N THR A 370 6.53 11.49 -19.51
CA THR A 370 5.15 11.23 -19.92
C THR A 370 4.22 11.39 -18.72
N PRO A 371 3.25 12.33 -18.76
CA PRO A 371 2.33 12.53 -17.66
C PRO A 371 1.30 11.39 -17.56
N GLY A 372 0.56 11.36 -16.47
CA GLY A 372 -0.57 10.43 -16.32
C GLY A 372 -1.75 10.73 -17.25
N PRO A 373 -2.78 9.86 -17.23
CA PRO A 373 -2.93 8.77 -16.27
C PRO A 373 -2.05 7.55 -16.61
N GLY A 374 -1.60 6.84 -15.57
CA GLY A 374 -1.04 5.50 -15.69
C GLY A 374 -2.14 4.47 -15.87
N ALA A 375 -1.85 3.41 -16.62
CA ALA A 375 -2.74 2.28 -16.86
C ALA A 375 -1.96 0.96 -16.89
N PHE A 376 -2.66 -0.16 -16.77
CA PHE A 376 -2.08 -1.45 -17.13
C PHE A 376 -1.74 -1.50 -18.62
N ASP A 377 -0.69 -2.23 -18.96
CA ASP A 377 -0.37 -2.64 -20.33
C ASP A 377 -1.27 -3.83 -20.73
N PRO A 378 -2.20 -3.68 -21.72
CA PRO A 378 -3.10 -4.76 -22.11
C PRO A 378 -2.41 -5.92 -22.83
N GLU A 379 -1.24 -5.70 -23.44
CA GLU A 379 -0.50 -6.74 -24.17
C GLU A 379 0.26 -7.63 -23.19
N GLU A 380 0.88 -7.03 -22.16
CA GLU A 380 1.50 -7.75 -21.04
C GLU A 380 0.44 -8.50 -20.23
N PHE A 381 -0.69 -7.86 -19.92
CA PHE A 381 -1.79 -8.49 -19.19
C PHE A 381 -2.40 -9.68 -19.96
N ALA A 382 -2.48 -9.59 -21.30
CA ALA A 382 -2.94 -10.70 -22.15
C ALA A 382 -2.01 -11.91 -22.16
N VAL A 383 -0.74 -11.76 -21.75
CA VAL A 383 0.21 -12.87 -21.52
C VAL A 383 0.42 -13.18 -20.03
N GLY A 384 -0.47 -12.70 -19.15
CA GLY A 384 -0.47 -12.99 -17.73
C GLY A 384 0.58 -12.24 -16.91
N ARG A 385 1.17 -11.16 -17.44
CA ARG A 385 2.17 -10.33 -16.74
C ARG A 385 1.55 -9.00 -16.30
N LEU A 386 1.88 -8.57 -15.09
CA LEU A 386 1.51 -7.25 -14.59
C LEU A 386 2.56 -6.23 -15.03
N ALA A 387 2.18 -5.25 -15.83
CA ALA A 387 3.02 -4.12 -16.20
C ALA A 387 2.19 -2.85 -16.38
N PHE A 388 2.84 -1.70 -16.22
CA PHE A 388 2.24 -0.38 -16.32
C PHE A 388 2.77 0.42 -17.52
N GLN A 389 1.99 1.40 -17.94
CA GLN A 389 2.33 2.39 -18.96
C GLN A 389 1.70 3.74 -18.62
N ALA A 390 2.37 4.83 -18.96
CA ALA A 390 1.80 6.16 -18.93
C ALA A 390 1.03 6.44 -20.24
N THR A 391 -0.15 7.04 -20.14
CA THR A 391 -1.05 7.27 -21.29
C THR A 391 -1.35 8.74 -21.59
N GLY A 392 -0.75 9.67 -20.82
CA GLY A 392 -0.81 11.11 -21.09
C GLY A 392 0.11 11.55 -22.24
N ASP A 393 -0.14 12.75 -22.75
CA ASP A 393 0.65 13.35 -23.83
C ASP A 393 1.82 14.19 -23.28
N PRO A 394 3.08 13.92 -23.65
CA PRO A 394 4.23 14.75 -23.30
C PRO A 394 4.13 16.21 -23.77
N GLU A 395 3.44 16.51 -24.87
CA GLU A 395 3.27 17.90 -25.34
C GLU A 395 2.41 18.74 -24.37
N GLU A 396 1.48 18.11 -23.64
CA GLU A 396 0.62 18.77 -22.65
C GLU A 396 1.36 19.11 -21.33
N VAL A 397 2.65 18.76 -21.19
CA VAL A 397 3.50 19.27 -20.09
C VAL A 397 3.64 20.80 -20.18
N ALA A 398 3.68 21.37 -21.40
CA ALA A 398 3.65 22.82 -21.59
C ALA A 398 2.32 23.48 -21.16
N ALA A 399 1.22 22.71 -21.15
CA ALA A 399 -0.07 23.10 -20.58
C ALA A 399 -0.17 22.87 -19.06
N GLY A 400 0.94 22.47 -18.41
CA GLY A 400 1.04 22.29 -16.97
C GLY A 400 0.60 20.92 -16.46
N ARG A 401 0.59 19.86 -17.30
CA ARG A 401 0.64 18.48 -16.78
C ARG A 401 1.93 18.25 -15.98
N LEU A 402 1.90 17.26 -15.08
CA LEU A 402 3.02 16.90 -14.22
C LEU A 402 3.70 15.63 -14.73
N THR A 403 5.03 15.63 -14.72
CA THR A 403 5.90 14.45 -14.84
C THR A 403 6.83 14.41 -13.62
N LEU A 404 7.59 13.33 -13.43
CA LEU A 404 8.54 13.25 -12.31
C LEU A 404 9.68 14.26 -12.44
N GLU A 405 10.12 14.60 -13.66
CA GLU A 405 11.08 15.70 -13.87
C GLU A 405 10.51 17.05 -13.39
N VAL A 406 9.26 17.37 -13.74
CA VAL A 406 8.58 18.61 -13.32
C VAL A 406 8.33 18.64 -11.81
N VAL A 407 7.96 17.51 -11.21
CA VAL A 407 7.78 17.39 -9.76
C VAL A 407 9.10 17.56 -9.02
N ARG A 408 10.21 16.98 -9.49
CA ARG A 408 11.55 17.17 -8.92
C ARG A 408 12.01 18.64 -8.98
N GLU A 409 11.75 19.31 -10.09
CA GLU A 409 12.00 20.75 -10.25
C GLU A 409 11.23 21.59 -9.20
N ASP A 410 9.91 21.36 -9.08
CA ASP A 410 9.06 22.15 -8.20
C ASP A 410 9.26 21.85 -6.71
N LEU A 411 9.46 20.59 -6.30
CA LEU A 411 9.72 20.24 -4.90
C LEU A 411 11.02 20.88 -4.40
N ARG A 412 12.09 20.83 -5.21
CA ARG A 412 13.37 21.48 -4.90
C ARG A 412 13.20 22.99 -4.74
N ARG A 413 12.54 23.62 -5.71
CA ARG A 413 12.22 25.06 -5.71
C ARG A 413 11.36 25.49 -4.51
N ILE A 414 10.45 24.63 -4.03
CA ILE A 414 9.61 24.86 -2.85
C ILE A 414 10.44 24.82 -1.56
N VAL A 415 11.32 23.81 -1.42
CA VAL A 415 12.19 23.64 -0.25
C VAL A 415 13.27 24.71 -0.20
N ASP A 416 13.97 24.98 -1.30
CA ASP A 416 15.03 26.01 -1.34
C ASP A 416 14.50 27.42 -1.07
N ARG A 417 13.22 27.67 -1.39
CA ARG A 417 12.52 28.89 -0.95
C ARG A 417 12.16 28.86 0.55
N ARG A 418 11.69 27.71 1.09
CA ARG A 418 11.35 27.56 2.53
C ARG A 418 12.56 27.66 3.45
N ARG A 419 13.73 27.19 3.00
CA ARG A 419 15.01 27.22 3.73
C ARG A 419 15.51 28.61 4.17
N ALA A 420 14.89 29.69 3.68
CA ALA A 420 15.14 31.04 4.19
C ALA A 420 14.55 31.28 5.59
N ASP A 421 13.42 30.64 5.89
CA ASP A 421 12.64 30.84 7.12
C ASP A 421 12.57 29.56 8.00
N ASP A 422 12.78 28.38 7.40
CA ASP A 422 12.76 27.05 8.04
C ASP A 422 14.15 26.39 7.90
N PRO A 423 15.00 26.40 8.95
CA PRO A 423 16.32 25.77 8.89
C PRO A 423 16.28 24.24 9.02
N HIS A 424 15.12 23.66 9.35
CA HIS A 424 14.94 22.23 9.61
C HIS A 424 14.34 21.47 8.41
N ILE A 425 14.04 22.14 7.28
CA ILE A 425 13.56 21.50 6.05
C ILE A 425 14.68 21.20 5.05
N ALA A 426 14.71 19.95 4.60
CA ALA A 426 15.67 19.47 3.61
C ALA A 426 14.98 18.85 2.40
N TYR A 427 15.64 18.94 1.25
CA TYR A 427 15.27 18.22 0.02
C TYR A 427 16.25 17.06 -0.17
N LEU A 428 15.73 15.90 -0.58
CA LEU A 428 16.49 14.76 -1.06
C LEU A 428 16.00 14.39 -2.46
N ASP A 429 16.91 14.27 -3.42
CA ASP A 429 16.53 13.83 -4.76
C ASP A 429 16.31 12.31 -4.76
N GLY A 430 15.13 11.86 -5.18
CA GLY A 430 14.81 10.43 -5.29
C GLY A 430 15.75 9.69 -6.25
N LEU A 431 16.39 10.42 -7.16
CA LEU A 431 17.43 9.90 -8.06
C LEU A 431 18.75 9.57 -7.34
N GLU A 432 19.02 10.14 -6.15
CA GLU A 432 20.14 9.72 -5.29
C GLU A 432 19.85 8.36 -4.64
N LEU A 433 18.58 8.07 -4.34
CA LEU A 433 18.14 6.80 -3.74
C LEU A 433 18.05 5.67 -4.77
N PHE A 434 17.46 5.93 -5.94
CA PHE A 434 17.42 5.01 -7.08
C PHE A 434 17.26 5.80 -8.38
N GLY A 435 18.35 5.85 -9.17
CA GLY A 435 18.45 6.62 -10.40
C GLY A 435 18.44 5.75 -11.68
N PRO A 436 18.63 6.37 -12.87
CA PRO A 436 18.66 5.65 -14.15
C PRO A 436 19.71 4.54 -14.20
N VAL A 437 20.90 4.77 -13.63
CA VAL A 437 22.02 3.81 -13.59
C VAL A 437 21.73 2.62 -12.66
N ASP A 438 20.90 2.82 -11.63
CA ASP A 438 20.43 1.71 -10.80
C ASP A 438 19.35 0.91 -11.54
N HIS A 439 18.45 1.58 -12.26
CA HIS A 439 17.44 0.95 -13.11
C HIS A 439 18.02 0.13 -14.28
N GLU A 440 19.13 0.56 -14.88
CA GLU A 440 19.87 -0.23 -15.89
C GLU A 440 20.41 -1.55 -15.33
N ARG A 441 20.59 -1.65 -14.01
CA ARG A 441 21.12 -2.82 -13.30
C ARG A 441 20.03 -3.68 -12.64
N GLU A 442 19.01 -3.02 -12.10
CA GLU A 442 17.84 -3.59 -11.40
C GLU A 442 16.55 -2.99 -11.99
N PRO A 443 16.10 -3.43 -13.18
CA PRO A 443 14.91 -2.86 -13.83
C PRO A 443 13.64 -3.05 -13.00
N LEU A 444 12.73 -2.07 -13.07
CA LEU A 444 11.40 -2.17 -12.45
C LEU A 444 10.58 -3.25 -13.21
N PRO A 445 10.22 -4.40 -12.59
CA PRO A 445 9.71 -5.56 -13.32
C PRO A 445 8.31 -5.34 -13.91
N ASP A 446 7.49 -4.51 -13.27
CA ASP A 446 6.19 -4.05 -13.76
C ASP A 446 6.26 -2.66 -14.42
N ARG A 447 7.49 -2.14 -14.63
CA ARG A 447 7.82 -0.79 -15.11
C ARG A 447 7.49 0.36 -14.13
N LEU A 448 7.04 0.08 -12.89
CA LEU A 448 6.58 1.08 -11.91
C LEU A 448 7.21 0.96 -10.51
N HIS A 449 7.35 -0.25 -9.95
CA HIS A 449 7.78 -0.46 -8.56
C HIS A 449 9.17 -1.13 -8.46
N PRO A 450 10.03 -0.77 -7.49
CA PRO A 450 11.36 -1.38 -7.30
C PRO A 450 11.34 -2.89 -7.03
N THR A 451 12.38 -3.61 -7.43
CA THR A 451 12.62 -5.00 -6.97
C THR A 451 12.94 -5.02 -5.47
N ALA A 452 12.82 -6.17 -4.80
CA ALA A 452 13.29 -6.33 -3.42
C ALA A 452 14.81 -6.04 -3.25
N ALA A 453 15.62 -6.17 -4.31
CA ALA A 453 17.02 -5.75 -4.29
C ALA A 453 17.15 -4.22 -4.35
N ALA A 454 16.36 -3.56 -5.21
CA ALA A 454 16.29 -2.10 -5.28
C ALA A 454 15.69 -1.47 -4.00
N HIS A 455 14.72 -2.10 -3.33
CA HIS A 455 14.23 -1.67 -2.00
C HIS A 455 15.35 -1.64 -0.95
N ARG A 456 16.19 -2.67 -0.88
CA ARG A 456 17.36 -2.69 0.01
C ARG A 456 18.38 -1.61 -0.33
N LEU A 457 18.60 -1.34 -1.63
CA LEU A 457 19.48 -0.26 -2.09
C LEU A 457 18.94 1.13 -1.69
N ILE A 458 17.65 1.38 -1.91
CA ILE A 458 16.96 2.61 -1.51
C ILE A 458 17.05 2.78 0.01
N GLY A 459 16.76 1.73 0.79
CA GLY A 459 16.75 1.79 2.25
C GLY A 459 18.12 2.05 2.86
N ALA A 460 19.17 1.41 2.36
CA ALA A 460 20.55 1.68 2.79
C ALA A 460 20.95 3.13 2.51
N ARG A 461 20.73 3.62 1.28
CA ARG A 461 21.02 5.02 0.92
C ARG A 461 20.17 6.02 1.69
N PHE A 462 18.92 5.68 2.05
CA PHE A 462 18.07 6.56 2.84
C PHE A 462 18.50 6.62 4.31
N ALA A 463 18.99 5.54 4.90
CA ALA A 463 19.65 5.61 6.21
C ALA A 463 20.87 6.56 6.14
N ASP A 464 21.75 6.35 5.14
CA ASP A 464 22.97 7.14 4.94
C ASP A 464 22.74 8.61 4.59
N HIS A 465 21.59 8.99 4.01
CA HIS A 465 21.34 10.34 3.48
C HIS A 465 20.13 11.07 4.09
N GLY A 466 19.20 10.35 4.74
CA GLY A 466 17.93 10.88 5.21
C GLY A 466 17.73 10.81 6.73
N LEU A 467 18.39 9.88 7.42
CA LEU A 467 18.28 9.67 8.88
C LEU A 467 19.58 9.95 9.66
N SER A 468 20.67 10.24 8.94
CA SER A 468 22.04 10.46 9.45
C SER A 468 22.41 11.94 9.65
N ARG A 469 21.47 12.87 9.47
CA ARG A 469 21.69 14.31 9.32
C ARG A 469 21.21 15.14 10.50
#